data_AF-A0A6C1BS88-F1
#
_entry.id   AF-A0A6C1BS88-F1
#
_cell.length_a   1.000
_cell.length_b   1.000
_cell.length_c   1.000
_cell.angle_alpha   90.00
_cell.angle_beta   90.00
_cell.angle_gamma   90.00
#
_symmetry.space_group_name_H-M   'P 1'
#
loop_
_entity.id
_entity.type
_entity.pdbx_description
1 polymer ?
#
loop_
_entity_poly.entity_id
_entity_poly.type
_entity_poly.pdbx_seq_one_letter_code
_entity_poly.pdbx_strand_id
1 'polypeptide(L)'
;MKPIVFLLLIFLSACSIVQIEVRDKKAQTEVRKGQTPQEKKPAISQKEDKAPQASKPQGETLKVATPVRGKIARTERGYFITTSCGEFFRSVGNGRVLYAGDDIRNMGWVVMVDSEDGYVYVYARAGSSLVKRGETVRRGQPLGRVGNSGDSCGILFEIRDQEGRPVNFELVI
;
A
#
# COMPACT_ATOMS: atom_id res chain seq x y z
N MET A 1 68.53 -26.97 -7.40
CA MET A 1 68.60 -25.57 -7.87
C MET A 1 67.49 -24.79 -7.20
N LYS A 2 67.85 -23.68 -6.57
CA LYS A 2 67.04 -22.88 -5.63
C LYS A 2 66.13 -21.86 -6.38
N PRO A 3 65.17 -21.24 -5.66
CA PRO A 3 63.82 -20.80 -6.07
C PRO A 3 63.82 -19.37 -6.66
N ILE A 4 62.66 -18.73 -6.87
CA ILE A 4 62.38 -17.25 -6.96
C ILE A 4 61.04 -17.08 -7.75
N VAL A 5 60.01 -16.29 -7.41
CA VAL A 5 59.82 -15.22 -6.40
C VAL A 5 58.38 -14.66 -6.45
N PHE A 6 57.94 -14.09 -5.32
CA PHE A 6 56.94 -13.00 -5.14
C PHE A 6 55.43 -13.34 -5.27
N LEU A 7 54.49 -12.77 -4.49
CA LEU A 7 54.36 -11.37 -4.05
C LEU A 7 53.22 -11.24 -2.99
N LEU A 8 53.51 -10.55 -1.88
CA LEU A 8 52.66 -9.55 -1.17
C LEU A 8 51.43 -9.95 -0.31
N LEU A 9 51.66 -9.88 1.02
CA LEU A 9 50.92 -9.19 2.11
C LEU A 9 49.37 -9.08 2.08
N ILE A 10 48.72 -9.33 3.24
CA ILE A 10 48.02 -8.30 4.06
C ILE A 10 47.27 -8.94 5.28
N PHE A 11 47.71 -8.51 6.47
CA PHE A 11 47.02 -8.16 7.74
C PHE A 11 45.97 -9.07 8.46
N LEU A 12 46.36 -9.40 9.70
CA LEU A 12 45.65 -9.26 10.99
C LEU A 12 44.10 -9.36 10.99
N SER A 13 43.58 -10.34 11.71
CA SER A 13 42.39 -10.13 12.55
C SER A 13 42.45 -11.01 13.80
N ALA A 14 42.58 -10.35 14.95
CA ALA A 14 42.55 -10.92 16.29
C ALA A 14 41.27 -10.46 17.01
N CYS A 15 40.80 -11.28 17.96
CA CYS A 15 39.74 -11.01 18.93
C CYS A 15 38.32 -10.80 18.34
N SER A 16 37.25 -11.42 18.84
CA SER A 16 36.90 -11.51 20.25
C SER A 16 35.97 -12.70 20.51
N ILE A 17 36.35 -13.49 21.52
CA ILE A 17 35.52 -14.48 22.18
C ILE A 17 34.69 -13.72 23.23
N VAL A 18 33.36 -13.71 23.09
CA VAL A 18 32.44 -13.11 24.06
C VAL A 18 32.13 -14.17 25.12
N GLN A 19 32.61 -13.95 26.36
CA GLN A 19 32.13 -14.67 27.54
C GLN A 19 30.78 -14.09 27.98
N ILE A 20 29.80 -14.98 28.16
CA ILE A 20 28.50 -14.69 28.75
C ILE A 20 28.60 -15.07 30.23
N GLU A 21 28.55 -14.08 31.13
CA GLU A 21 28.38 -14.31 32.57
C GLU A 21 26.89 -14.50 32.91
N VAL A 22 26.60 -15.62 33.56
CA VAL A 22 25.32 -15.96 34.17
C VAL A 22 25.22 -15.23 35.52
N ARG A 23 24.12 -14.50 35.74
CA ARG A 23 23.68 -14.15 37.10
C ARG A 23 22.17 -14.37 37.26
N ASP A 24 21.86 -15.40 38.03
CA ASP A 24 20.58 -15.71 38.66
C ASP A 24 20.09 -14.58 39.58
N LYS A 25 18.79 -14.25 39.49
CA LYS A 25 17.96 -13.85 40.65
C LYS A 25 16.50 -14.23 40.45
N LYS A 26 16.06 -15.25 41.20
CA LYS A 26 14.65 -15.54 41.53
C LYS A 26 14.20 -14.63 42.68
N ALA A 27 13.01 -14.03 42.54
CA ALA A 27 12.14 -13.67 43.67
C ALA A 27 10.67 -13.73 43.19
N GLN A 28 9.89 -14.60 43.83
CA GLN A 28 8.44 -14.73 43.68
C GLN A 28 7.72 -13.76 44.61
N THR A 29 6.55 -13.25 44.23
CA THR A 29 5.41 -13.06 45.15
C THR A 29 4.10 -13.13 44.37
N GLU A 30 3.09 -13.68 45.03
CA GLU A 30 1.86 -14.30 44.55
C GLU A 30 0.74 -13.36 44.05
N VAL A 31 -0.08 -13.94 43.17
CA VAL A 31 -1.56 -13.92 43.09
C VAL A 31 -2.31 -12.88 43.93
N ARG A 32 -2.97 -11.93 43.23
CA ARG A 32 -4.31 -11.46 43.61
C ARG A 32 -5.25 -11.37 42.41
N LYS A 33 -6.46 -11.82 42.71
CA LYS A 33 -7.64 -12.07 41.90
C LYS A 33 -8.32 -10.74 41.51
N GLY A 34 -8.82 -10.69 40.27
CA GLY A 34 -9.93 -9.83 39.87
C GLY A 34 -9.56 -8.41 39.43
N GLN A 35 -9.72 -8.13 38.13
CA GLN A 35 -10.66 -7.14 37.59
C GLN A 35 -10.39 -6.96 36.09
N THR A 36 -11.46 -7.03 35.31
CA THR A 36 -11.58 -6.35 34.02
C THR A 36 -11.75 -4.86 34.32
N PRO A 37 -10.90 -3.99 33.76
CA PRO A 37 -11.40 -2.68 33.34
C PRO A 37 -11.58 -2.60 31.83
N GLN A 38 -12.84 -2.42 31.43
CA GLN A 38 -13.17 -1.67 30.23
C GLN A 38 -12.49 -0.30 30.31
N GLU A 39 -11.46 -0.08 29.50
CA GLU A 39 -10.95 1.27 29.27
C GLU A 39 -11.53 1.82 27.98
N LYS A 40 -12.74 2.34 28.15
CA LYS A 40 -13.23 3.62 27.63
C LYS A 40 -12.83 3.97 26.19
N LYS A 41 -13.74 3.63 25.26
CA LYS A 41 -14.01 4.39 24.03
C LYS A 41 -13.90 5.89 24.32
N PRO A 42 -12.98 6.63 23.67
CA PRO A 42 -13.09 8.08 23.63
C PRO A 42 -14.34 8.40 22.80
N ALA A 43 -15.36 8.91 23.47
CA ALA A 43 -16.42 9.66 22.82
C ALA A 43 -15.78 10.94 22.28
N ILE A 44 -15.48 10.95 20.98
CA ILE A 44 -15.12 12.15 20.26
C ILE A 44 -16.40 12.98 20.15
N SER A 45 -16.55 13.93 21.06
CA SER A 45 -17.40 15.11 20.89
C SER A 45 -16.73 15.98 19.84
N GLN A 46 -17.19 15.88 18.59
CA GLN A 46 -16.89 16.88 17.58
C GLN A 46 -17.98 17.94 17.67
N LYS A 47 -17.66 18.98 18.44
CA LYS A 47 -18.29 20.28 18.30
C LYS A 47 -17.76 20.88 17.00
N GLU A 48 -18.70 21.14 16.13
CA GLU A 48 -18.63 21.75 14.82
C GLU A 48 -18.07 23.18 14.93
N ASP A 49 -16.92 23.44 14.30
CA ASP A 49 -16.51 24.79 13.89
C ASP A 49 -16.27 24.77 12.38
N LYS A 50 -17.19 25.44 11.71
CA LYS A 50 -17.40 25.49 10.27
C LYS A 50 -16.44 26.51 9.64
N ALA A 51 -15.36 26.04 9.01
CA ALA A 51 -14.63 26.81 8.01
C ALA A 51 -15.20 26.47 6.60
N PRO A 52 -15.34 27.44 5.68
CA PRO A 52 -16.00 27.19 4.39
C PRO A 52 -15.12 26.28 3.51
N GLN A 53 -15.47 24.99 3.41
CA GLN A 53 -14.85 24.10 2.44
C GLN A 53 -15.41 24.42 1.05
N ALA A 54 -14.55 25.00 0.21
CA ALA A 54 -14.78 25.18 -1.20
C ALA A 54 -15.13 23.82 -1.82
N SER A 55 -16.39 23.67 -2.22
CA SER A 55 -16.84 22.55 -3.05
C SER A 55 -16.03 22.55 -4.35
N LYS A 56 -15.26 21.48 -4.60
CA LYS A 56 -14.64 21.24 -5.91
C LYS A 56 -15.75 21.37 -6.99
N PRO A 57 -15.51 22.08 -8.10
CA PRO A 57 -16.55 22.38 -9.08
C PRO A 57 -17.14 21.09 -9.65
N GLN A 58 -18.44 20.91 -9.42
CA GLN A 58 -19.28 19.90 -10.06
C GLN A 58 -19.51 20.35 -11.50
N GLY A 59 -18.65 19.95 -12.43
CA GLY A 59 -18.84 20.29 -13.84
C GLY A 59 -17.73 19.88 -14.79
N GLU A 60 -16.49 19.72 -14.31
CA GLU A 60 -15.37 19.29 -15.14
C GLU A 60 -15.07 17.81 -14.90
N THR A 61 -15.20 16.99 -15.95
CA THR A 61 -14.85 15.56 -15.88
C THR A 61 -13.34 15.43 -15.70
N LEU A 62 -12.93 14.83 -14.58
CA LEU A 62 -11.52 14.59 -14.27
C LEU A 62 -10.90 13.68 -15.35
N LYS A 63 -9.76 14.09 -15.93
CA LYS A 63 -9.00 13.29 -16.89
C LYS A 63 -7.81 12.62 -16.21
N VAL A 64 -7.71 11.30 -16.30
CA VAL A 64 -6.71 10.51 -15.56
C VAL A 64 -6.02 9.52 -16.48
N ALA A 65 -4.71 9.37 -16.32
CA ALA A 65 -3.93 8.41 -17.11
C ALA A 65 -4.40 6.96 -16.89
N THR A 66 -4.30 6.14 -17.92
CA THR A 66 -4.56 4.70 -17.79
C THR A 66 -3.51 4.02 -16.88
N PRO A 67 -3.93 3.28 -15.84
CA PRO A 67 -2.99 2.61 -14.93
C PRO A 67 -2.29 1.40 -15.55
N VAL A 68 -2.90 0.81 -16.58
CA VAL A 68 -2.35 -0.29 -17.38
C VAL A 68 -2.91 -0.16 -18.79
N ARG A 69 -2.13 -0.56 -19.80
CA ARG A 69 -2.63 -0.60 -21.18
C ARG A 69 -3.56 -1.80 -21.33
N GLY A 70 -4.62 -1.65 -22.11
CA GLY A 70 -5.59 -2.72 -22.30
C GLY A 70 -6.90 -2.25 -22.91
N LYS A 71 -7.84 -3.20 -23.05
CA LYS A 71 -9.21 -2.90 -23.47
C LYS A 71 -9.99 -2.34 -22.29
N ILE A 72 -10.53 -1.13 -22.45
CA ILE A 72 -11.26 -0.41 -21.42
C ILE A 72 -12.76 -0.72 -21.54
N ALA A 73 -13.40 -1.08 -20.43
CA ALA A 73 -14.84 -1.23 -20.31
C ALA A 73 -15.35 -0.41 -19.12
N ARG A 74 -16.40 0.40 -19.34
CA ARG A 74 -17.05 1.16 -18.25
C ARG A 74 -17.81 0.21 -17.34
N THR A 75 -17.81 0.51 -16.04
CA THR A 75 -18.57 -0.19 -15.01
C THR A 75 -19.33 0.84 -14.15
N GLU A 76 -20.20 0.37 -13.26
CA GLU A 76 -20.92 1.22 -12.30
C GLU A 76 -19.98 1.99 -11.36
N ARG A 77 -18.79 1.45 -11.08
CA ARG A 77 -17.86 1.99 -10.07
C ARG A 77 -16.62 2.68 -10.65
N GLY A 78 -16.38 2.53 -11.95
CA GLY A 78 -15.16 3.00 -12.62
C GLY A 78 -14.94 2.28 -13.94
N TYR A 79 -13.71 1.86 -14.22
CA TYR A 79 -13.36 1.14 -15.45
C TYR A 79 -12.70 -0.20 -15.16
N PHE A 80 -13.16 -1.24 -15.84
CA PHE A 80 -12.44 -2.50 -15.91
C PHE A 80 -11.51 -2.47 -17.12
N ILE A 81 -10.23 -2.75 -16.90
CA ILE A 81 -9.19 -2.69 -17.94
C ILE A 81 -8.65 -4.10 -18.14
N THR A 82 -9.09 -4.74 -19.22
CA THR A 82 -8.67 -6.09 -19.59
C THR A 82 -7.30 -6.04 -20.28
N THR A 83 -6.37 -6.86 -19.82
CA THR A 83 -5.03 -6.98 -20.41
C THR A 83 -4.42 -8.36 -20.14
N SER A 84 -3.11 -8.53 -20.36
CA SER A 84 -2.39 -9.78 -20.08
C SER A 84 -2.24 -10.02 -18.57
N CYS A 85 -2.46 -11.26 -18.13
CA CYS A 85 -2.15 -11.66 -16.75
C CYS A 85 -0.68 -11.41 -16.42
N GLY A 86 -0.41 -10.96 -15.19
CA GLY A 86 0.94 -10.66 -14.72
C GLY A 86 1.52 -9.31 -15.16
N GLU A 87 0.85 -8.57 -16.06
CA GLU A 87 1.27 -7.22 -16.45
C GLU A 87 1.26 -6.26 -15.25
N PHE A 88 2.21 -5.32 -15.23
CA PHE A 88 2.25 -4.30 -14.18
C PHE A 88 1.19 -3.24 -14.40
N PHE A 89 0.38 -2.99 -13.38
CA PHE A 89 -0.36 -1.74 -13.27
C PHE A 89 0.42 -0.73 -12.42
N ARG A 90 0.25 0.55 -12.73
CA ARG A 90 1.05 1.66 -12.20
C ARG A 90 0.19 2.71 -11.53
N SER A 91 0.78 3.46 -10.60
CA SER A 91 0.11 4.58 -9.96
C SER A 91 -0.17 5.69 -10.97
N VAL A 92 -1.40 6.19 -11.00
CA VAL A 92 -1.78 7.31 -11.89
C VAL A 92 -1.37 8.68 -11.34
N GLY A 93 -1.06 8.77 -10.04
CA GLY A 93 -0.59 9.98 -9.36
C GLY A 93 0.43 9.69 -8.25
N ASN A 94 0.93 10.75 -7.64
CA ASN A 94 1.78 10.67 -6.45
C ASN A 94 0.90 10.52 -5.21
N GLY A 95 1.36 9.78 -4.20
CA GLY A 95 0.57 9.64 -2.99
C GLY A 95 1.12 8.67 -1.97
N ARG A 96 0.27 8.31 -1.01
CA ARG A 96 0.56 7.32 0.03
C ARG A 96 -0.41 6.16 -0.07
N VAL A 97 0.10 4.94 0.04
CA VAL A 97 -0.72 3.72 0.04
C VAL A 97 -1.53 3.65 1.33
N LEU A 98 -2.84 3.85 1.24
CA LEU A 98 -3.77 3.69 2.36
C LEU A 98 -4.02 2.21 2.67
N TYR A 99 -4.05 1.37 1.65
CA TYR A 99 -4.41 -0.03 1.76
C TYR A 99 -3.69 -0.85 0.69
N ALA A 100 -3.21 -2.04 1.05
CA ALA A 100 -2.69 -3.05 0.14
C ALA A 100 -2.96 -4.44 0.73
N GLY A 101 -3.86 -5.20 0.14
CA GLY A 101 -4.31 -6.50 0.67
C GLY A 101 -5.44 -7.13 -0.14
N ASP A 102 -5.87 -8.32 0.23
CA ASP A 102 -6.88 -9.14 -0.45
C ASP A 102 -8.05 -9.56 0.46
N ASP A 103 -8.14 -8.97 1.66
CA ASP A 103 -9.19 -9.24 2.65
C ASP A 103 -10.55 -8.58 2.32
N ILE A 104 -10.62 -7.77 1.26
CA ILE A 104 -11.90 -7.24 0.76
C ILE A 104 -12.57 -8.31 -0.12
N ARG A 105 -13.67 -8.85 0.39
CA ARG A 105 -14.45 -9.90 -0.28
C ARG A 105 -14.79 -9.53 -1.72
N ASN A 106 -14.58 -10.49 -2.63
CA ASN A 106 -14.86 -10.39 -4.07
C ASN A 106 -14.11 -9.26 -4.81
N MET A 107 -13.04 -8.71 -4.23
CA MET A 107 -12.25 -7.65 -4.86
C MET A 107 -10.85 -8.09 -5.27
N GLY A 108 -10.45 -9.35 -5.02
CA GLY A 108 -9.07 -9.79 -5.26
C GLY A 108 -8.07 -8.93 -4.48
N TRP A 109 -6.85 -8.77 -5.01
CA TRP A 109 -5.95 -7.77 -4.45
C TRP A 109 -6.45 -6.36 -4.74
N VAL A 110 -6.42 -5.53 -3.69
CA VAL A 110 -6.74 -4.12 -3.75
C VAL A 110 -5.55 -3.30 -3.27
N VAL A 111 -5.22 -2.26 -4.03
CA VAL A 111 -4.31 -1.19 -3.62
C VAL A 111 -5.11 0.11 -3.63
N MET A 112 -5.04 0.89 -2.55
CA MET A 112 -5.64 2.23 -2.50
C MET A 112 -4.54 3.26 -2.25
N VAL A 113 -4.49 4.30 -3.06
CA VAL A 113 -3.52 5.40 -2.96
C VAL A 113 -4.27 6.68 -2.64
N ASP A 114 -3.98 7.28 -1.48
CA ASP A 114 -4.34 8.66 -1.19
C ASP A 114 -3.41 9.58 -1.97
N SER A 115 -3.97 10.25 -2.96
CA SER A 115 -3.22 11.04 -3.93
C SER A 115 -3.20 12.51 -3.53
N GLU A 116 -2.11 13.19 -3.89
CA GLU A 116 -1.86 14.60 -3.54
C GLU A 116 -2.89 15.57 -4.15
N ASP A 117 -3.65 15.13 -5.17
CA ASP A 117 -4.75 15.88 -5.80
C ASP A 117 -6.09 15.77 -5.03
N GLY A 118 -6.07 15.14 -3.85
CA GLY A 118 -7.21 15.03 -2.96
C GLY A 118 -8.26 14.04 -3.46
N TYR A 119 -7.81 12.95 -4.07
CA TYR A 119 -8.62 11.79 -4.44
C TYR A 119 -7.97 10.51 -3.91
N VAL A 120 -8.78 9.47 -3.74
CA VAL A 120 -8.32 8.12 -3.47
C VAL A 120 -8.45 7.29 -4.74
N TYR A 121 -7.32 6.83 -5.26
CA TYR A 121 -7.27 5.93 -6.41
C TYR A 121 -7.32 4.48 -5.94
N VAL A 122 -8.26 3.70 -6.46
CA VAL A 122 -8.47 2.31 -6.08
C VAL A 122 -8.14 1.41 -7.27
N TYR A 123 -7.17 0.50 -7.07
CA TYR A 123 -6.78 -0.54 -8.02
C TYR A 123 -7.22 -1.88 -7.45
N ALA A 124 -8.28 -2.46 -7.98
CA ALA A 124 -8.91 -3.68 -7.48
C ALA A 124 -8.92 -4.79 -8.53
N ARG A 125 -9.35 -5.98 -8.12
CA ARG A 125 -9.32 -7.23 -8.89
C ARG A 125 -7.91 -7.56 -9.40
N ALA A 126 -6.88 -7.01 -8.76
CA ALA A 126 -5.49 -7.32 -9.08
C ALA A 126 -5.14 -8.74 -8.60
N GLY A 127 -4.03 -9.27 -9.13
CA GLY A 127 -3.52 -10.58 -8.74
C GLY A 127 -2.51 -10.52 -7.59
N SER A 128 -1.80 -9.41 -7.45
CA SER A 128 -0.84 -9.19 -6.36
C SER A 128 -0.51 -7.70 -6.20
N SER A 129 0.01 -7.33 -5.03
CA SER A 129 0.62 -6.02 -4.78
C SER A 129 2.15 -6.12 -4.68
N LEU A 130 2.84 -5.05 -5.09
CA LEU A 130 4.27 -4.83 -4.90
C LEU A 130 4.56 -3.80 -3.81
N VAL A 131 3.53 -3.16 -3.29
CA VAL A 131 3.62 -2.07 -2.32
C VAL A 131 2.94 -2.46 -1.01
N LYS A 132 3.24 -1.73 0.06
CA LYS A 132 2.61 -1.96 1.37
C LYS A 132 1.90 -0.72 1.87
N ARG A 133 0.93 -0.92 2.79
CA ARG A 133 0.29 0.20 3.50
C ARG A 133 1.34 1.11 4.12
N GLY A 134 1.15 2.42 3.94
CA GLY A 134 2.03 3.46 4.44
C GLY A 134 3.14 3.86 3.46
N GLU A 135 3.40 3.09 2.40
CA GLU A 135 4.43 3.40 1.42
C GLU A 135 4.07 4.65 0.60
N THR A 136 5.08 5.47 0.29
CA THR A 136 4.93 6.60 -0.65
C THR A 136 5.19 6.11 -2.06
N VAL A 137 4.30 6.45 -2.99
CA VAL A 137 4.37 6.04 -4.39
C VAL A 137 4.39 7.26 -5.31
N ARG A 138 5.09 7.13 -6.44
CA ARG A 138 5.13 8.16 -7.49
C ARG A 138 4.25 7.79 -8.66
N ARG A 139 3.77 8.78 -9.42
CA ARG A 139 3.10 8.56 -10.71
C ARG A 139 3.99 7.69 -11.60
N GLY A 140 3.41 6.65 -12.20
CA GLY A 140 4.09 5.67 -13.04
C GLY A 140 4.79 4.54 -12.28
N GLN A 141 4.87 4.59 -10.95
CA GLN A 141 5.46 3.50 -10.16
C GLN A 141 4.60 2.23 -10.25
N PRO A 142 5.19 1.05 -10.53
CA PRO A 142 4.48 -0.22 -10.45
C PRO A 142 3.92 -0.47 -9.05
N LEU A 143 2.62 -0.79 -8.97
CA LEU A 143 1.93 -1.04 -7.70
C LEU A 143 1.63 -2.53 -7.46
N GLY A 144 1.63 -3.32 -8.52
CA GLY A 144 1.15 -4.70 -8.47
C GLY A 144 1.12 -5.34 -9.85
N ARG A 145 0.58 -6.56 -9.90
CA ARG A 145 0.36 -7.28 -11.16
C ARG A 145 -1.12 -7.59 -11.38
N VAL A 146 -1.53 -7.55 -12.64
CA VAL A 146 -2.86 -7.94 -13.11
C VAL A 146 -3.10 -9.43 -12.83
N GLY A 147 -4.27 -9.76 -12.29
CA GLY A 147 -4.68 -11.13 -11.98
C GLY A 147 -5.81 -11.62 -12.88
N ASN A 148 -6.08 -12.93 -12.84
CA ASN A 148 -7.28 -13.49 -13.45
C ASN A 148 -8.45 -13.34 -12.47
N SER A 149 -9.53 -12.75 -12.95
CA SER A 149 -10.69 -12.44 -12.13
C SER A 149 -11.91 -13.30 -12.47
N GLY A 150 -11.71 -14.48 -13.08
CA GLY A 150 -12.72 -15.44 -13.48
C GLY A 150 -12.93 -15.45 -15.00
N ASP A 151 -13.38 -14.33 -15.55
CA ASP A 151 -13.73 -14.22 -16.97
C ASP A 151 -12.55 -13.72 -17.83
N SER A 152 -11.68 -12.92 -17.23
CA SER A 152 -10.51 -12.35 -17.91
C SER A 152 -9.47 -11.83 -16.92
N CYS A 153 -8.25 -11.65 -17.46
CA CYS A 153 -7.18 -10.93 -16.79
C CYS A 153 -7.43 -9.42 -16.90
N GLY A 154 -7.47 -8.71 -15.77
CA GLY A 154 -7.70 -7.27 -15.77
C GLY A 154 -7.71 -6.67 -14.37
N ILE A 155 -7.85 -5.35 -14.30
CA ILE A 155 -8.06 -4.64 -13.04
C ILE A 155 -9.30 -3.75 -13.10
N LEU A 156 -9.94 -3.56 -11.96
CA LEU A 156 -10.95 -2.53 -11.77
C LEU A 156 -10.26 -1.27 -11.22
N PHE A 157 -10.41 -0.16 -11.92
CA PHE A 157 -9.88 1.14 -11.52
C PHE A 157 -11.02 2.10 -11.17
N GLU A 158 -10.98 2.65 -9.95
CA GLU A 158 -11.97 3.60 -9.43
C GLU A 158 -11.28 4.85 -8.87
N ILE A 159 -12.01 5.96 -8.88
CA ILE A 159 -11.61 7.20 -8.22
C ILE A 159 -12.68 7.55 -7.20
N ARG A 160 -12.25 7.84 -5.98
CA ARG A 160 -13.11 8.24 -4.88
C ARG A 160 -12.65 9.58 -4.31
N ASP A 161 -13.58 10.33 -3.75
CA ASP A 161 -13.21 11.48 -2.92
C ASP A 161 -12.75 11.02 -1.53
N GLN A 162 -12.40 12.00 -0.69
CA GLN A 162 -11.89 11.75 0.67
C GLN A 162 -12.96 11.16 1.60
N GLU A 163 -14.24 11.34 1.28
CA GLU A 163 -15.36 10.71 1.98
C GLU A 163 -15.68 9.30 1.45
N GLY A 164 -14.99 8.85 0.40
CA GLY A 164 -15.15 7.52 -0.20
C GLY A 164 -16.27 7.43 -1.24
N ARG A 165 -16.85 8.56 -1.68
CA ARG A 165 -17.89 8.59 -2.72
C ARG A 165 -17.25 8.44 -4.10
N PRO A 166 -17.90 7.74 -5.05
CA PRO A 166 -17.38 7.58 -6.40
C PRO A 166 -17.34 8.91 -7.16
N VAL A 167 -16.28 9.12 -7.93
CA VAL A 167 -16.06 10.32 -8.75
C VAL A 167 -16.16 9.95 -10.22
N ASN A 168 -16.78 10.80 -11.05
CA ASN A 168 -16.80 10.60 -12.49
C ASN A 168 -15.49 11.08 -13.13
N PHE A 169 -14.93 10.26 -14.04
CA PHE A 169 -13.67 10.56 -14.71
C PHE A 169 -13.59 9.90 -16.08
N GLU A 170 -12.65 10.39 -16.89
CA GLU A 170 -12.28 9.86 -18.19
C GLU A 170 -10.83 9.38 -18.16
N LEU A 171 -10.60 8.22 -18.78
CA LEU A 171 -9.26 7.68 -18.95
C LEU A 171 -8.61 8.28 -20.21
N VAL A 172 -7.38 8.76 -20.06
CA VAL A 172 -6.53 9.19 -21.17
C VAL A 172 -5.45 8.14 -21.41
N ILE A 173 -5.25 7.80 -22.68
CA ILE A 173 -4.30 6.78 -23.16
C ILE A 173 -2.97 7.44 -23.49
#